data_AF-A0A7J9BXQ1-F1
#
_entry.id   AF-A0A7J9BXQ1-F1
#
_cell.length_a   1.000
_cell.length_b   1.000
_cell.length_c   1.000
_cell.angle_alpha   90.00
_cell.angle_beta   90.00
_cell.angle_gamma   90.00
#
_symmetry.space_group_name_H-M   'P 1'
#
loop_
_entity.id
_entity.type
_entity.pdbx_description
1 polymer ?
#
loop_
_entity_poly.entity_id
_entity_poly.type
_entity_poly.pdbx_seq_one_letter_code
_entity_poly.pdbx_strand_id
1 'polypeptide(L)'
;VGAETDKLNSELKELERQSTSSGHCAGLINEALQLYEDTSVQDMFQEMMQTATELRVKMKKLKTRQAEKMEHERAERIHNSLTDYFTVNPKKGLSNAKLDDLHEFLAELKK
;
A
#
# COMPACT_ATOMS: atom_id res chain seq x y z
N VAL A 1 53.79 -53.12 -22.92
CA VAL A 1 53.47 -52.80 -21.51
C VAL A 1 53.39 -51.29 -21.27
N GLY A 2 54.35 -50.46 -21.68
CA GLY A 2 54.33 -49.00 -21.38
C GLY A 2 53.13 -48.19 -21.88
N ALA A 3 52.67 -48.40 -23.13
CA ALA A 3 51.62 -47.56 -23.74
C ALA A 3 50.24 -47.66 -23.04
N GLU A 4 49.88 -48.84 -22.54
CA GLU A 4 48.63 -49.02 -21.78
C GLU A 4 48.73 -48.37 -20.39
N THR A 5 49.91 -48.43 -19.77
CA THR A 5 50.18 -47.78 -18.49
C THR A 5 50.12 -46.25 -18.61
N ASP A 6 50.67 -45.69 -19.69
CA ASP A 6 50.62 -44.25 -19.97
C ASP A 6 49.19 -43.77 -20.24
N LYS A 7 48.41 -44.55 -21.01
CA LYS A 7 46.99 -44.27 -21.28
C LYS A 7 46.18 -44.27 -19.98
N LEU A 8 46.32 -45.31 -19.16
CA LEU A 8 45.64 -45.44 -17.87
C LEU A 8 45.97 -44.26 -16.93
N ASN A 9 47.23 -43.84 -16.89
CA ASN A 9 47.66 -42.72 -16.06
C ASN A 9 47.08 -41.38 -16.55
N SER A 10 46.89 -41.23 -17.86
CA SER A 10 46.21 -40.05 -18.43
C SER A 10 44.72 -40.02 -18.06
N GLU A 11 44.04 -41.17 -18.14
CA GLU A 11 42.62 -41.28 -17.78
C GLU A 11 42.40 -41.00 -16.29
N LEU A 12 43.29 -41.46 -15.42
CA LEU A 12 43.24 -41.20 -13.98
C LEU A 12 43.31 -39.70 -13.65
N LYS A 13 44.23 -38.97 -14.30
CA LYS A 13 44.37 -37.51 -14.13
C LYS A 13 43.16 -36.75 -14.65
N GLU A 14 42.60 -37.18 -15.78
CA GLU A 14 41.37 -36.59 -16.34
C GLU A 14 40.19 -36.79 -15.37
N LEU A 15 40.06 -37.99 -14.79
CA LEU A 15 39.02 -38.34 -13.83
C LEU A 15 39.13 -37.53 -12.53
N GLU A 16 40.36 -37.33 -12.04
CA GLU A 16 40.65 -36.53 -10.84
C GLU A 16 40.28 -35.05 -11.08
N ARG A 17 40.63 -34.51 -12.25
CA ARG A 17 40.25 -33.15 -12.66
C ARG A 17 38.73 -33.00 -12.74
N GLN A 18 38.04 -33.95 -13.36
CA GLN A 18 36.58 -33.94 -13.47
C GLN A 18 35.89 -34.04 -12.11
N SER A 19 36.38 -34.91 -11.22
CA SER A 19 35.84 -35.09 -9.87
C SER A 19 35.98 -33.80 -9.05
N THR A 20 37.13 -33.14 -9.15
CA THR A 20 37.38 -31.85 -8.47
C THR A 20 36.45 -30.75 -9.00
N SER A 21 36.28 -30.67 -10.33
CA SER A 21 35.35 -29.73 -10.96
C SER A 21 33.90 -30.01 -10.59
N SER A 22 33.50 -31.29 -10.51
CA SER A 22 32.15 -31.69 -10.12
C SER A 22 31.86 -31.32 -8.68
N GLY A 23 32.80 -31.56 -7.76
CA GLY A 23 32.68 -31.17 -6.36
C GLY A 23 32.53 -29.65 -6.20
N HIS A 24 33.28 -28.87 -6.97
CA HIS A 24 33.17 -27.41 -6.98
C HIS A 24 31.81 -26.93 -7.49
N CYS A 25 31.33 -27.47 -8.62
CA CYS A 25 30.00 -27.15 -9.15
C CYS A 25 28.88 -27.51 -8.15
N ALA A 26 28.96 -28.68 -7.51
CA ALA A 26 27.99 -29.07 -6.49
C ALA A 26 27.98 -28.09 -5.31
N GLY A 27 29.15 -27.62 -4.87
CA GLY A 27 29.28 -26.60 -3.83
C GLY A 27 28.60 -25.28 -4.21
N LEU A 28 28.86 -24.77 -5.43
CA LEU A 28 28.25 -23.54 -5.93
C LEU A 28 26.73 -23.65 -6.06
N ILE A 29 26.22 -24.78 -6.54
CA ILE A 29 24.78 -25.04 -6.63
C ILE A 29 24.14 -25.01 -5.24
N ASN A 30 24.81 -25.61 -4.25
CA ASN A 30 24.30 -25.67 -2.89
C ASN A 30 24.30 -24.30 -2.20
N GLU A 31 25.34 -23.48 -2.40
CA GLU A 31 25.36 -22.08 -1.94
C GLU A 31 24.24 -21.25 -2.58
N ALA A 32 24.04 -21.39 -3.89
CA ALA A 32 22.94 -20.72 -4.58
C ALA A 32 21.58 -21.13 -4.01
N LEU A 33 21.37 -22.43 -3.75
CA LEU A 33 20.14 -22.94 -3.12
C LEU A 33 19.92 -22.36 -1.72
N GLN A 34 20.95 -22.31 -0.88
CA GLN A 34 20.83 -21.71 0.46
C GLN A 34 20.46 -20.23 0.42
N LEU A 35 20.99 -19.47 -0.54
CA LEU A 35 20.60 -18.06 -0.73
C LEU A 35 19.14 -17.89 -1.16
N TYR A 36 18.59 -18.85 -1.90
CA TYR A 36 17.17 -18.85 -2.31
C TYR A 36 16.23 -19.37 -1.22
N GLU A 37 16.69 -20.33 -0.42
CA GLU A 37 15.97 -20.86 0.74
C GLU A 37 16.07 -19.95 1.95
N ASP A 38 16.90 -18.89 1.89
CA ASP A 38 16.97 -17.89 2.94
C ASP A 38 15.61 -17.22 3.11
N THR A 39 14.89 -17.69 4.13
CA THR A 39 13.51 -17.36 4.49
C THR A 39 13.30 -15.85 4.61
N SER A 40 14.38 -15.11 4.86
CA SER A 40 14.40 -13.65 4.95
C SER A 40 13.73 -12.95 3.76
N VAL A 41 13.95 -13.39 2.52
CA VAL A 41 13.39 -12.69 1.34
C VAL A 41 11.88 -12.88 1.24
N GLN A 42 11.40 -14.10 1.50
CA GLN A 42 9.98 -14.39 1.46
C GLN A 42 9.23 -13.70 2.60
N ASP A 43 9.80 -13.70 3.80
CA ASP A 43 9.24 -13.01 4.98
C ASP A 43 9.17 -11.49 4.75
N MET A 44 10.24 -10.90 4.20
CA MET A 44 10.24 -9.48 3.82
C MET A 44 9.16 -9.16 2.77
N PHE A 45 8.97 -10.04 1.79
CA PHE A 45 7.93 -9.83 0.78
C PHE A 45 6.52 -9.90 1.39
N GLN A 46 6.27 -10.84 2.30
CA GLN A 46 5.00 -10.94 3.02
C GLN A 46 4.75 -9.70 3.91
N GLU A 47 5.76 -9.24 4.64
CA GLU A 47 5.67 -8.04 5.48
C GLU A 47 5.41 -6.78 4.63
N MET A 48 6.05 -6.68 3.47
CA MET A 48 5.81 -5.58 2.53
C MET A 48 4.36 -5.59 2.01
N MET A 49 3.84 -6.76 1.65
CA MET A 49 2.46 -6.95 1.20
C MET A 49 1.44 -6.61 2.30
N GLN A 50 1.71 -7.03 3.54
CA GLN A 50 0.89 -6.70 4.70
C GLN A 50 0.87 -5.19 4.95
N THR A 51 2.05 -4.56 4.99
CA THR A 51 2.21 -3.12 5.20
C THR A 51 1.50 -2.29 4.13
N ALA A 52 1.63 -2.69 2.85
CA ALA A 52 0.94 -2.01 1.75
C ALA A 52 -0.59 -2.14 1.85
N THR A 53 -1.08 -3.28 2.33
CA THR A 53 -2.51 -3.52 2.55
C THR A 53 -3.05 -2.65 3.68
N GLU A 54 -2.33 -2.59 4.81
CA GLU A 54 -2.68 -1.73 5.94
C GLU A 54 -2.69 -0.25 5.56
N LEU A 55 -1.68 0.20 4.81
CA LEU A 55 -1.61 1.57 4.30
C LEU A 55 -2.84 1.90 3.44
N ARG A 56 -3.21 1.02 2.51
CA ARG A 56 -4.39 1.19 1.66
C ARG A 56 -5.67 1.34 2.49
N VAL A 57 -5.84 0.52 3.54
CA VAL A 57 -6.99 0.62 4.44
C VAL A 57 -6.99 1.96 5.19
N LYS A 58 -5.84 2.36 5.75
CA LYS A 58 -5.71 3.64 6.48
C LYS A 58 -5.98 4.84 5.56
N MET A 59 -5.52 4.82 4.32
CA MET A 59 -5.79 5.88 3.33
C MET A 59 -7.29 5.97 2.99
N LYS A 60 -7.97 4.83 2.78
CA LYS A 60 -9.42 4.83 2.55
C LYS A 60 -10.16 5.45 3.74
N LYS A 61 -9.84 5.02 4.95
CA LYS A 61 -10.43 5.56 6.19
C LYS A 61 -10.18 7.06 6.35
N LEU A 62 -8.97 7.53 6.02
CA LEU A 62 -8.64 8.95 6.07
C LEU A 62 -9.49 9.76 5.08
N LYS A 63 -9.63 9.29 3.84
CA LYS A 63 -10.49 9.95 2.83
C LYS A 63 -11.95 10.03 3.28
N THR A 64 -12.49 8.94 3.82
CA THR A 64 -13.86 8.93 4.38
C THR A 64 -14.02 9.95 5.49
N ARG A 65 -13.10 9.96 6.47
CA ARG A 65 -13.12 10.93 7.58
C ARG A 65 -13.02 12.38 7.11
N GLN A 66 -12.22 12.63 6.07
CA GLN A 66 -12.10 13.96 5.49
C GLN A 66 -13.42 14.41 4.84
N ALA A 67 -14.08 13.52 4.09
CA ALA A 67 -15.39 13.80 3.51
C ALA A 67 -16.45 14.07 4.59
N GLU A 68 -16.50 13.24 5.63
CA GLU A 68 -17.40 13.43 6.78
C GLU A 68 -17.15 14.77 7.48
N LYS A 69 -15.88 15.14 7.70
CA LYS A 69 -15.53 16.43 8.32
C LYS A 69 -15.99 17.62 7.46
N MET A 70 -15.79 17.56 6.14
CA MET A 70 -16.22 18.63 5.23
C MET A 70 -17.75 18.79 5.22
N GLU A 71 -18.50 17.69 5.21
CA GLU A 71 -19.97 17.74 5.30
C GLU A 71 -20.43 18.24 6.67
N HIS A 72 -19.76 17.85 7.75
CA HIS A 72 -20.07 18.36 9.09
C HIS A 72 -19.84 19.87 9.19
N GLU A 73 -18.68 20.36 8.74
CA GLU A 73 -18.37 21.80 8.69
C GLU A 73 -19.36 22.57 7.80
N ARG A 74 -19.80 21.97 6.69
CA ARG A 74 -20.84 22.56 5.83
C ARG A 74 -22.18 22.65 6.54
N ALA A 75 -22.61 21.58 7.21
CA ALA A 75 -23.86 21.55 7.96
C ALA A 75 -23.86 22.57 9.10
N GLU A 76 -22.74 22.69 9.83
CA GLU A 76 -22.55 23.68 10.89
C GLU A 76 -22.63 25.11 10.34
N ARG A 77 -21.95 25.41 9.23
CA ARG A 77 -22.07 26.72 8.56
C ARG A 77 -23.51 27.06 8.18
N ILE A 78 -24.25 26.10 7.63
CA ILE A 78 -25.66 26.28 7.27
C ILE A 78 -26.49 26.57 8.52
N HIS A 79 -26.29 25.79 9.59
CA HIS A 79 -27.02 25.95 10.85
C HIS A 79 -26.77 27.33 11.49
N ASN A 80 -25.51 27.76 11.53
CA ASN A 80 -25.15 29.07 12.08
C ASN A 80 -25.73 30.20 11.23
N SER A 81 -25.62 30.11 9.90
CA SER A 81 -26.21 31.10 8.98
C SER A 81 -27.72 31.20 9.12
N LEU A 82 -28.40 30.07 9.30
CA LEU A 82 -29.84 29.99 9.54
C LEU A 82 -30.21 30.68 10.86
N THR A 83 -29.44 30.41 11.91
CA THR A 83 -29.63 31.00 13.24
C THR A 83 -29.43 32.50 13.20
N ASP A 84 -28.37 32.98 12.57
CA ASP A 84 -28.07 34.41 12.41
C ASP A 84 -29.17 35.12 11.61
N TYR A 85 -29.56 34.55 10.46
CA TYR A 85 -30.56 35.14 9.57
C TYR A 85 -31.91 35.37 10.28
N PHE A 86 -32.40 34.38 11.04
CA PHE A 86 -33.66 34.51 11.78
C PHE A 86 -33.53 35.30 13.08
N THR A 87 -32.34 35.38 13.67
CA THR A 87 -32.09 36.26 14.82
C THR A 87 -32.18 37.73 14.40
N VAL A 88 -31.62 38.09 13.23
CA VAL A 88 -31.70 39.44 12.67
C VAL A 88 -33.10 39.73 12.11
N ASN A 89 -33.83 38.70 11.67
CA ASN A 89 -35.18 38.80 11.11
C ASN A 89 -36.23 38.03 11.94
N PRO A 90 -36.53 38.43 13.19
CA PRO A 90 -37.38 37.65 14.10
C PRO A 90 -38.83 37.50 13.64
N LYS A 91 -39.31 38.37 12.74
CA LYS A 91 -40.64 38.25 12.11
C LYS A 91 -40.70 37.21 10.98
N LYS A 92 -39.54 36.79 10.45
CA LYS A 92 -39.40 35.88 9.31
C LYS A 92 -39.03 34.44 9.72
N GLY A 93 -39.22 34.03 10.97
CA GLY A 93 -38.83 32.69 11.44
C GLY A 93 -39.35 31.54 10.57
N LEU A 94 -38.64 30.41 10.54
CA LEU A 94 -38.94 29.24 9.67
C LEU A 94 -40.40 28.81 9.63
N SER A 95 -41.10 28.83 10.76
CA SER A 95 -42.50 28.43 10.87
C SER A 95 -43.46 29.39 10.15
N ASN A 96 -43.05 30.63 9.89
CA ASN A 96 -43.85 31.68 9.27
C ASN A 96 -43.21 32.24 7.97
N ALA A 97 -42.09 31.66 7.53
CA ALA A 97 -41.33 32.13 6.38
C ALA A 97 -42.13 31.94 5.08
N LYS A 98 -42.17 32.98 4.24
CA LYS A 98 -42.74 32.88 2.89
C LYS A 98 -41.70 32.31 1.93
N LEU A 99 -42.16 31.85 0.77
CA LEU A 99 -41.29 31.33 -0.29
C LEU A 99 -40.18 32.33 -0.68
N ASP A 100 -40.51 33.61 -0.74
CA ASP A 100 -39.55 34.68 -1.06
C ASP A 100 -38.46 34.82 0.01
N ASP A 101 -38.81 34.65 1.30
CA ASP A 101 -37.85 34.69 2.40
C ASP A 101 -36.87 33.50 2.33
N LEU A 102 -37.33 32.34 1.86
CA LEU A 102 -36.50 31.15 1.64
C LEU A 102 -35.57 31.31 0.44
N HIS A 103 -36.05 31.95 -0.64
CA HIS A 103 -35.20 32.27 -1.79
C HIS A 103 -34.12 33.30 -1.45
N GLU A 104 -34.45 34.32 -0.65
CA GLU A 104 -33.50 35.31 -0.13
C GLU A 104 -32.40 34.65 0.69
N PHE A 105 -32.77 33.80 1.65
CA PHE A 105 -31.81 33.01 2.44
C PHE A 105 -30.94 32.09 1.58
N LEU A 106 -31.51 31.38 0.60
CA LEU A 106 -30.76 30.52 -0.32
C LEU A 106 -29.75 31.31 -1.18
N ALA A 107 -30.05 32.57 -1.51
CA ALA A 107 -29.14 33.43 -2.24
C ALA A 107 -27.97 33.89 -1.36
N GLU A 108 -28.21 34.16 -0.07
CA GLU A 108 -27.16 34.47 0.91
C GLU A 108 -26.28 33.26 1.22
N LEU A 109 -26.86 32.06 1.35
CA LEU A 109 -26.13 30.82 1.61
C LEU A 109 -25.16 30.42 0.49
N LYS A 110 -25.43 30.89 -0.74
CA LYS A 110 -24.62 30.62 -1.94
C LYS A 110 -23.52 31.64 -2.20
N LYS A 111 -23.47 32.73 -1.44
CA LYS A 111 -22.36 33.72 -1.48
C LYS A 111 -21.15 33.20 -0.72
#